data_AF-A0AAD8PNU3-F1
#
_entry.id   AF-A0AAD8PNU3-F1
#
_cell.length_a   1.000
_cell.length_b   1.000
_cell.length_c   1.000
_cell.angle_alpha   90.00
_cell.angle_beta   90.00
_cell.angle_gamma   90.00
#
_symmetry.space_group_name_H-M   'P 1'
#
loop_
_entity.id
_entity.type
_entity.pdbx_description
1 polymer ?
#
loop_
_entity_poly.entity_id
_entity_poly.type
_entity_poly.pdbx_seq_one_letter_code
_entity_poly.pdbx_strand_id
1 'polypeptide(L)'
;MCCQWRQGGSTWEEEESLQLDEPDIWRTYVSTHNTKEVLEDRQDFWYILDVRSHSIRAGEVLMRVRWVGSMKEPFETESYVRANRPAALVKYWKDLGGREAAL
;
A
#
# COMPACT_ATOMS: atom_id res chain seq x y z
N MET A 1 10.81 11.30 -6.79
CA MET A 1 12.06 11.45 -6.03
C MET A 1 13.24 11.16 -6.97
N CYS A 2 14.37 11.86 -6.83
CA CYS A 2 15.54 11.62 -7.66
C CYS A 2 16.32 10.42 -7.13
N CYS A 3 16.46 9.37 -7.93
CA CYS A 3 17.04 8.09 -7.56
C CYS A 3 18.39 7.91 -8.25
N GLN A 4 19.38 7.45 -7.49
CA GLN A 4 20.70 7.12 -8.02
C GLN A 4 20.84 5.60 -8.17
N TRP A 5 21.16 5.14 -9.37
CA TRP A 5 21.23 3.72 -9.68
C TRP A 5 22.59 3.12 -9.33
N ARG A 6 22.61 1.85 -8.91
CA ARG A 6 23.86 1.12 -8.55
C ARG A 6 24.85 1.02 -9.72
N GLN A 7 24.34 1.01 -10.95
CA GLN A 7 25.14 0.94 -12.18
C GLN A 7 25.60 2.31 -12.67
N GLY A 8 25.23 3.39 -11.96
CA GLY A 8 25.50 4.78 -12.34
C GLY A 8 24.30 5.48 -12.98
N GLY A 9 24.30 6.81 -12.92
CA GLY A 9 23.22 7.66 -13.41
C GLY A 9 22.11 7.92 -12.39
N SER A 10 21.19 8.82 -12.74
CA SER A 10 20.02 9.13 -11.93
C SER A 10 18.78 9.38 -12.79
N THR A 11 17.62 9.04 -12.23
CA THR A 11 16.29 9.27 -12.83
C THR A 11 15.35 9.85 -11.78
N TRP A 12 14.25 10.45 -12.24
CA TRP A 12 13.15 10.85 -11.38
C TRP A 12 12.10 9.74 -11.37
N GLU A 13 11.85 9.17 -10.20
CA GLU A 13 10.85 8.12 -10.00
C GLU A 13 9.63 8.67 -9.25
N GLU A 14 8.46 8.07 -9.50
CA GLU A 14 7.30 8.35 -8.67
C GLU A 14 7.50 7.79 -7.26
N GLU A 15 6.91 8.46 -6.28
CA GLU A 15 7.00 7.99 -4.90
C GLU A 15 6.32 6.61 -4.73
N GLU A 16 5.23 6.35 -5.47
CA GLU A 16 4.55 5.05 -5.49
C GLU A 16 5.51 3.93 -5.89
N SER A 17 6.29 4.11 -6.97
CA SER A 17 7.25 3.10 -7.44
C SER A 17 8.28 2.79 -6.37
N LEU A 18 8.80 3.81 -5.68
CA LEU A 18 9.79 3.62 -4.62
C LEU A 18 9.20 2.97 -3.38
N GLN A 19 7.98 3.34 -3.01
CA GLN A 19 7.24 2.70 -1.94
C GLN A 19 7.02 1.21 -2.26
N LEU A 20 6.64 0.85 -3.48
CA LEU A 20 6.32 -0.53 -3.84
C LEU A 20 7.55 -1.41 -4.08
N ASP A 21 8.54 -0.90 -4.80
CA ASP A 21 9.67 -1.70 -5.30
C ASP A 21 10.84 -1.70 -4.32
N GLU A 22 11.10 -0.56 -3.65
CA GLU A 22 12.23 -0.36 -2.74
C GLU A 22 11.80 0.29 -1.41
N PRO A 23 10.86 -0.32 -0.66
CA PRO A 23 10.23 0.27 0.53
C PRO A 23 11.22 0.62 1.64
N ASP A 24 12.32 -0.12 1.75
CA ASP A 24 13.37 0.14 2.74
C ASP A 24 14.16 1.41 2.41
N ILE A 25 14.51 1.60 1.14
CA ILE A 25 15.24 2.78 0.66
C ILE A 25 14.36 4.02 0.82
N TRP A 26 13.08 3.93 0.44
CA TRP A 26 12.12 5.02 0.63
C TRP A 26 11.99 5.39 2.11
N ARG A 27 11.80 4.39 3.00
CA ARG A 27 11.70 4.61 4.46
C ARG A 27 12.94 5.30 5.04
N THR A 28 14.13 4.87 4.64
CA THR A 28 15.37 5.53 5.05
C THR A 28 15.39 6.99 4.58
N TYR A 29 15.10 7.26 3.30
CA TYR A 29 15.09 8.63 2.77
C TYR A 29 14.13 9.54 3.54
N VAL A 30 12.86 9.15 3.71
CA VAL A 30 11.87 9.99 4.40
C VAL A 30 12.27 10.22 5.86
N SER A 31 12.74 9.19 6.57
CA SER A 31 13.16 9.32 7.98
C SER A 31 14.27 10.33 8.24
N THR A 32 15.12 10.62 7.24
CA THR A 32 16.21 11.62 7.34
C THR A 32 15.74 13.04 7.05
N HIS A 33 14.62 13.20 6.37
CA HIS A 33 14.03 14.49 6.01
C HIS A 33 12.82 14.77 6.91
N ASN A 34 13.05 15.02 8.21
CA ASN A 34 12.09 15.44 9.25
C ASN A 34 10.58 15.21 8.96
N THR A 35 10.21 14.01 8.51
CA THR A 35 8.82 13.58 8.23
C THR A 35 8.37 12.56 9.27
N LYS A 36 9.22 12.29 10.27
CA LYS A 36 8.98 11.34 11.36
C LYS A 36 7.86 11.82 12.30
N GLU A 37 7.66 13.13 12.45
CA GLU A 37 6.46 13.73 13.07
C GLU A 37 5.26 13.83 12.10
N VAL A 38 5.47 13.67 10.79
CA VAL A 38 4.46 13.94 9.75
C VAL A 38 3.73 12.67 9.27
N LEU A 39 4.35 11.48 9.36
CA LEU A 39 3.85 10.28 8.68
C LEU A 39 3.20 9.21 9.58
N GLU A 40 3.32 9.28 10.90
CA GLU A 40 2.71 8.28 11.81
C GLU A 40 1.16 8.35 11.83
N ASP A 41 0.63 9.57 11.66
CA ASP A 41 -0.82 9.86 11.69
C ASP A 41 -1.44 10.04 10.30
N ARG A 42 -0.61 10.17 9.25
CA ARG A 42 -1.06 10.42 7.89
C ARG A 42 -1.11 9.12 7.08
N GLN A 43 -2.09 8.27 7.38
CA GLN A 43 -2.40 7.05 6.61
C GLN A 43 -2.61 7.34 5.10
N ASP A 44 -2.91 8.59 4.74
CA ASP A 44 -3.07 9.12 3.39
C ASP A 44 -1.79 9.21 2.55
N PHE A 45 -0.59 9.10 3.14
CA PHE A 45 0.68 9.10 2.38
C PHE A 45 1.21 7.71 2.00
N TRP A 46 0.56 6.66 2.50
CA TRP A 46 1.04 5.30 2.35
C TRP A 46 0.22 4.62 1.27
N TYR A 47 0.87 3.88 0.35
CA TYR A 47 0.12 3.07 -0.61
C TYR A 47 -0.31 1.74 0.02
N ILE A 48 -1.47 1.21 -0.40
CA ILE A 48 -1.87 -0.15 -0.05
C ILE A 48 -0.88 -1.11 -0.69
N LEU A 49 -0.16 -1.86 0.14
CA LEU A 49 0.77 -2.89 -0.26
C LEU A 49 0.00 -4.14 -0.71
N ASP A 50 -0.87 -4.66 0.15
CA ASP A 50 -1.75 -5.78 -0.16
C ASP A 50 -3.01 -5.82 0.71
N VAL A 51 -3.91 -6.72 0.34
CA VAL A 51 -5.07 -7.11 1.12
C VAL A 51 -4.76 -8.46 1.77
N ARG A 52 -4.97 -8.56 3.09
CA ARG A 52 -4.69 -9.76 3.88
C ARG A 52 -5.90 -10.64 4.12
N SER A 53 -7.04 -10.02 4.37
CA SER A 53 -8.29 -10.73 4.62
C SER A 53 -9.49 -9.83 4.31
N HIS A 54 -10.68 -10.39 4.33
CA HIS A 54 -11.92 -9.63 4.28
C HIS A 54 -12.85 -10.04 5.42
N SER A 55 -13.84 -9.19 5.73
CA SER A 55 -14.90 -9.43 6.70
C SER A 55 -16.18 -8.78 6.19
N ILE A 56 -17.32 -9.41 6.39
CA ILE A 56 -18.63 -8.82 6.07
C ILE A 56 -19.23 -8.27 7.36
N ARG A 57 -19.56 -6.97 7.38
CA ARG A 57 -20.20 -6.31 8.52
C ARG A 57 -21.36 -5.45 8.03
N ALA A 58 -22.55 -5.66 8.59
CA ALA A 58 -23.77 -4.95 8.20
C ALA A 58 -24.03 -4.94 6.66
N GLY A 59 -23.64 -6.02 5.97
CA GLY A 59 -23.78 -6.15 4.51
C GLY A 59 -22.66 -5.50 3.68
N GLU A 60 -21.69 -4.84 4.32
CA GLU A 60 -20.53 -4.25 3.66
C GLU A 60 -19.31 -5.18 3.74
N VAL A 61 -18.56 -5.26 2.64
CA VAL A 61 -17.28 -5.99 2.58
C VAL A 61 -16.15 -5.05 2.98
N LEU A 62 -15.51 -5.39 4.10
CA LEU A 62 -14.35 -4.69 4.63
C LEU A 62 -13.09 -5.51 4.35
N MET A 63 -12.06 -4.84 3.84
CA MET A 63 -10.78 -5.42 3.46
C MET A 63 -9.74 -5.05 4.52
N ARG A 64 -9.11 -6.05 5.13
CA ARG A 64 -7.96 -5.81 6.00
C ARG A 64 -6.73 -5.56 5.12
N VAL A 65 -6.19 -4.35 5.15
CA VAL A 65 -5.11 -3.91 4.26
C VAL A 65 -3.80 -3.76 5.02
N ARG A 66 -2.68 -3.97 4.32
CA ARG A 66 -1.36 -3.49 4.76
C ARG A 66 -0.93 -2.32 3.91
N TRP A 67 -0.21 -1.42 4.54
CA TRP A 67 0.34 -0.23 3.91
C TRP A 67 1.85 -0.36 3.79
N VAL A 68 2.44 0.24 2.76
CA VAL A 68 3.88 0.16 2.51
C VAL A 68 4.68 0.75 3.66
N GLY A 69 5.22 -0.10 4.52
CA GLY A 69 6.11 0.28 5.60
C GLY A 69 5.41 0.61 6.93
N SER A 70 4.10 0.44 7.00
CA SER A 70 3.35 0.47 8.25
C SER A 70 3.20 -0.95 8.79
N MET A 71 3.25 -1.11 10.10
CA MET A 71 2.90 -2.37 10.77
C MET A 71 1.40 -2.46 11.07
N LYS A 72 0.62 -1.40 10.82
CA LYS A 72 -0.82 -1.36 11.06
C LYS A 72 -1.54 -2.14 9.95
N GLU A 73 -2.57 -2.89 10.33
CA GLU A 73 -3.43 -3.64 9.40
C GLU A 73 -4.92 -3.27 9.59
N PRO A 74 -5.32 -2.02 9.27
CA PRO A 74 -6.70 -1.57 9.44
C PRO A 74 -7.65 -2.23 8.44
N PHE A 75 -8.95 -2.08 8.69
CA PHE A 75 -9.99 -2.42 7.74
C PHE A 75 -10.38 -1.18 6.94
N GLU A 76 -10.43 -1.33 5.62
CA GLU A 76 -10.94 -0.33 4.68
C GLU A 76 -12.13 -0.90 3.91
N THR A 77 -12.95 -0.05 3.32
CA THR A 77 -14.05 -0.50 2.46
C THR A 77 -13.50 -1.11 1.16
N GLU A 78 -14.19 -2.10 0.61
CA GLU A 78 -13.80 -2.66 -0.69
C GLU A 78 -13.74 -1.58 -1.79
N SER A 79 -14.64 -0.59 -1.75
CA SER A 79 -14.66 0.54 -2.69
C SER A 79 -13.42 1.43 -2.55
N TYR A 80 -12.97 1.70 -1.32
CA TYR A 80 -11.74 2.45 -1.08
C TYR A 80 -10.51 1.73 -1.64
N VAL A 81 -10.37 0.42 -1.38
CA VAL A 81 -9.26 -0.37 -1.91
C VAL A 81 -9.30 -0.43 -3.43
N ARG A 82 -10.50 -0.53 -4.04
CA ARG A 82 -10.67 -0.52 -5.49
C ARG A 82 -10.23 0.80 -6.12
N ALA A 83 -10.51 1.93 -5.47
CA ALA A 83 -10.14 3.25 -5.96
C ALA A 83 -8.64 3.53 -5.84
N ASN A 84 -8.01 3.09 -4.75
CA ASN A 84 -6.61 3.43 -4.44
C ASN A 84 -5.62 2.36 -4.89
N ARG A 85 -6.02 1.08 -4.94
CA ARG A 85 -5.13 -0.03 -5.33
C ARG A 85 -5.90 -1.19 -5.97
N PRO A 86 -6.48 -0.98 -7.16
CA PRO A 86 -7.28 -2.00 -7.85
C PRO A 86 -6.50 -3.29 -8.09
N ALA A 87 -5.20 -3.20 -8.38
CA ALA A 87 -4.34 -4.37 -8.62
C ALA A 87 -4.23 -5.29 -7.38
N ALA A 88 -4.10 -4.72 -6.18
CA ALA A 88 -4.04 -5.49 -4.95
C ALA A 88 -5.36 -6.20 -4.65
N LEU A 89 -6.49 -5.52 -4.89
CA LEU A 89 -7.82 -6.10 -4.71
C LEU A 89 -8.08 -7.25 -5.69
N VAL A 90 -7.76 -7.05 -6.97
CA VAL A 90 -7.90 -8.09 -8.01
C VAL A 90 -7.04 -9.31 -7.68
N LYS A 91 -5.79 -9.09 -7.27
CA LYS A 91 -4.90 -10.19 -6.86
C LYS A 91 -5.51 -10.98 -5.70
N TYR A 92 -5.96 -10.29 -4.65
CA TYR A 92 -6.55 -10.92 -3.47
C TYR A 92 -7.75 -11.81 -3.82
N TRP A 93 -8.72 -11.28 -4.57
CA TRP A 93 -9.88 -12.08 -4.95
C TRP A 93 -9.52 -13.24 -5.88
N LYS A 94 -8.59 -13.02 -6.82
CA LYS A 94 -8.11 -14.07 -7.71
C LYS A 94 -7.48 -15.23 -6.93
N ASP A 95 -6.69 -14.93 -5.90
CA ASP A 95 -6.05 -15.94 -5.05
C ASP A 95 -7.07 -16.79 -4.27
N LEU A 96 -8.30 -16.27 -4.08
CA LEU A 96 -9.43 -16.98 -3.47
C LEU A 96 -10.37 -17.67 -4.48
N GLY A 97 -10.03 -17.68 -5.77
CA GLY A 97 -10.89 -18.23 -6.83
C GLY A 97 -11.98 -17.28 -7.32
N GLY A 98 -11.91 -16.00 -6.94
CA GLY A 98 -12.86 -14.95 -7.32
C GLY A 98 -13.67 -14.42 -6.14
N ARG A 99 -14.17 -13.19 -6.27
CA ARG A 99 -14.98 -12.53 -5.23
C ARG A 99 -16.26 -13.31 -4.92
N GLU A 100 -16.96 -13.79 -5.95
CA GLU A 100 -18.23 -14.51 -5.78
C GLU A 100 -18.07 -15.85 -5.05
N ALA A 101 -16.92 -16.52 -5.21
CA ALA A 101 -16.64 -17.76 -4.51
C ALA A 101 -16.21 -17.55 -3.04
N ALA A 102 -15.79 -16.34 -2.71
CA ALA A 102 -15.17 -16.01 -1.42
C ALA A 102 -16.10 -15.24 -0.46
N LEU A 103 -17.25 -14.75 -0.93
CA LEU A 103 -18.28 -14.06 -0.15
C LEU A 103 -19.40 -15.01 0.29
#